data_AF-A0A094QH21-F1
#
_entry.id   AF-A0A094QH21-F1
#
_cell.length_a   1.000
_cell.length_b   1.000
_cell.length_c   1.000
_cell.angle_alpha   90.00
_cell.angle_beta   90.00
_cell.angle_gamma   90.00
#
_symmetry.space_group_name_H-M   'P 1'
#
loop_
_entity.id
_entity.type
_entity.pdbx_description
1 polymer ?
#
loop_
_entity_poly.entity_id
_entity_poly.type
_entity_poly.pdbx_seq_one_letter_code
_entity_poly.pdbx_strand_id
1 'polypeptide(L)'
;MPVRDLLLEATIKLIAQDGPTDVSARVVCDSIGVKFASVNYNFESWNGLIAQAASIVYVDYVTGLSEAVRQAPRNPEDRFRAFVAAQMDWARKMPGWGAIFNYPFSARIASRILQEKFGHLTRPHFELNVARLAQLIVDIREGSVSEFDFDVTNYPREELLADRLAIARSTMAGWTTLGMMVWVGRGPTLESQIPEILATQEGIFAFSIEELIIAIRADKGRTL
;
A
#
# COMPACT_ATOMS: atom_id res chain seq x y z
N MET A 1 -7.12 -24.37 -13.36
CA MET A 1 -6.79 -23.69 -12.09
C MET A 1 -7.69 -24.22 -10.99
N PRO A 2 -7.19 -24.52 -9.78
CA PRO A 2 -8.02 -24.94 -8.65
C PRO A 2 -9.12 -23.92 -8.33
N VAL A 3 -10.30 -24.38 -7.88
CA VAL A 3 -11.46 -23.52 -7.54
C VAL A 3 -11.09 -22.44 -6.51
N ARG A 4 -10.23 -22.80 -5.55
CA ARG A 4 -9.72 -21.88 -4.54
C ARG A 4 -8.99 -20.69 -5.17
N ASP A 5 -8.14 -20.92 -6.15
CA ASP A 5 -7.33 -19.88 -6.76
C ASP A 5 -8.18 -19.00 -7.70
N LEU A 6 -9.15 -19.60 -8.41
CA LEU A 6 -10.17 -18.86 -9.16
C LEU A 6 -10.97 -17.90 -8.27
N LEU A 7 -11.36 -18.35 -7.08
CA LEU A 7 -12.09 -17.51 -6.11
C LEU A 7 -11.23 -16.35 -5.61
N LEU A 8 -9.94 -16.57 -5.36
CA LEU A 8 -9.02 -15.51 -4.95
C LEU A 8 -8.81 -14.49 -6.05
N GLU A 9 -8.48 -14.92 -7.26
CA GLU A 9 -8.24 -14.03 -8.40
C GLU A 9 -9.48 -13.19 -8.73
N ALA A 10 -10.66 -13.82 -8.79
CA ALA A 10 -11.91 -13.11 -9.05
C ALA A 10 -12.25 -12.11 -7.93
N THR A 11 -12.03 -12.48 -6.66
CA THR A 11 -12.24 -11.58 -5.52
C THR A 11 -11.29 -10.38 -5.58
N ILE A 12 -10.00 -10.61 -5.85
CA ILE A 12 -9.00 -9.55 -5.98
C ILE A 12 -9.39 -8.58 -7.09
N LYS A 13 -9.73 -9.11 -8.26
CA LYS A 13 -10.11 -8.30 -9.43
C LYS A 13 -11.38 -7.49 -9.18
N LEU A 14 -12.45 -8.13 -8.71
CA LEU A 14 -13.75 -7.47 -8.53
C LEU A 14 -13.68 -6.42 -7.42
N ILE A 15 -13.05 -6.71 -6.28
CA ILE A 15 -12.89 -5.71 -5.21
C ILE A 15 -12.02 -4.55 -5.68
N ALA A 16 -10.97 -4.80 -6.47
CA ALA A 16 -10.16 -3.72 -7.02
C ALA A 16 -11.00 -2.73 -7.86
N GLN A 17 -11.95 -3.23 -8.65
CA GLN A 17 -12.77 -2.46 -9.59
C GLN A 17 -13.99 -1.80 -8.92
N ASP A 18 -14.77 -2.60 -8.20
CA ASP A 18 -16.10 -2.20 -7.73
C ASP A 18 -16.13 -1.88 -6.22
N GLY A 19 -15.02 -2.14 -5.51
CA GLY A 19 -14.91 -1.86 -4.09
C GLY A 19 -15.49 -2.95 -3.18
N PRO A 20 -15.20 -2.87 -1.86
CA PRO A 20 -15.57 -3.91 -0.90
C PRO A 20 -17.07 -3.96 -0.57
N THR A 21 -17.82 -2.90 -0.87
CA THR A 21 -19.25 -2.78 -0.51
C THR A 21 -20.18 -3.31 -1.59
N ASP A 22 -19.77 -3.22 -2.87
CA ASP A 22 -20.60 -3.63 -4.01
C ASP A 22 -20.29 -5.06 -4.49
N VAL A 23 -19.19 -5.65 -3.99
CA VAL A 23 -18.82 -7.04 -4.28
C VAL A 23 -19.31 -7.98 -3.20
N SER A 24 -19.91 -9.09 -3.61
CA SER A 24 -20.34 -10.18 -2.72
C SER A 24 -19.83 -11.54 -3.19
N ALA A 25 -19.82 -12.52 -2.29
CA ALA A 25 -19.47 -13.90 -2.62
C ALA A 25 -20.32 -14.49 -3.76
N ARG A 26 -21.57 -14.04 -3.93
CA ARG A 26 -22.43 -14.48 -5.05
C ARG A 26 -21.93 -13.93 -6.38
N VAL A 27 -21.65 -12.63 -6.44
CA VAL A 27 -21.10 -11.97 -7.64
C VAL A 27 -19.78 -12.64 -8.06
N VAL A 28 -18.88 -12.89 -7.10
CA VAL A 28 -17.62 -13.60 -7.35
C VAL A 28 -17.89 -15.00 -7.91
N CYS A 29 -18.70 -15.82 -7.24
CA CYS A 29 -18.99 -17.19 -7.68
C CYS A 29 -19.63 -17.23 -9.08
N ASP A 30 -20.58 -16.34 -9.35
CA ASP A 30 -21.29 -16.27 -10.63
C ASP A 30 -20.32 -15.89 -11.76
N SER A 31 -19.36 -14.98 -11.51
CA SER A 31 -18.35 -14.55 -12.50
C SER A 31 -17.40 -15.66 -12.96
N ILE A 32 -17.21 -16.71 -12.16
CA ILE A 32 -16.31 -17.83 -12.46
C ILE A 32 -17.05 -19.18 -12.59
N GLY A 33 -18.39 -19.17 -12.57
CA GLY A 33 -19.22 -20.35 -12.78
C GLY A 33 -19.12 -21.42 -11.68
N VAL A 34 -18.88 -21.03 -10.42
CA VAL A 34 -18.81 -21.98 -9.28
C VAL A 34 -19.98 -21.80 -8.31
N LYS A 35 -20.24 -22.81 -7.47
CA LYS A 35 -21.32 -22.76 -6.48
C LYS A 35 -20.91 -21.92 -5.28
N PHE A 36 -21.84 -21.20 -4.67
CA PHE A 36 -21.62 -20.44 -3.42
C PHE A 36 -21.00 -21.28 -2.29
N ALA A 37 -21.38 -22.56 -2.18
CA ALA A 37 -20.82 -23.49 -1.20
C ALA A 37 -19.29 -23.65 -1.29
N SER A 38 -18.70 -23.38 -2.47
CA SER A 38 -17.25 -23.41 -2.66
C SER A 38 -16.53 -22.35 -1.84
N VAL A 39 -17.15 -21.21 -1.52
CA VAL A 39 -16.55 -20.17 -0.66
C VAL A 39 -16.37 -20.71 0.76
N ASN A 40 -17.42 -21.24 1.36
CA ASN A 40 -17.36 -21.78 2.73
C ASN A 40 -16.44 -22.99 2.82
N TYR A 41 -16.42 -23.86 1.80
CA TYR A 41 -15.52 -25.01 1.76
C TYR A 41 -14.04 -24.61 1.77
N ASN A 42 -13.66 -23.56 1.02
CA ASN A 42 -12.24 -23.18 0.86
C ASN A 42 -11.77 -22.13 1.88
N PHE A 43 -12.67 -21.27 2.36
CA PHE A 43 -12.31 -20.07 3.14
C PHE A 43 -13.14 -19.88 4.41
N GLU A 44 -14.00 -20.85 4.76
CA GLU A 44 -14.97 -20.84 5.88
C GLU A 44 -16.09 -19.79 5.75
N SER A 45 -15.82 -18.63 5.16
CA SER A 45 -16.79 -17.55 4.93
C SER A 45 -16.32 -16.57 3.84
N TRP A 46 -17.23 -15.70 3.39
CA TRP A 46 -16.91 -14.56 2.53
C TRP A 46 -15.82 -13.66 3.13
N ASN A 47 -15.90 -13.37 4.43
CA ASN A 47 -14.89 -12.57 5.12
C ASN A 47 -13.52 -13.29 5.20
N GLY A 48 -13.52 -14.62 5.25
CA GLY A 48 -12.29 -15.42 5.17
C GLY A 48 -11.64 -15.34 3.79
N LEU A 49 -12.44 -15.34 2.73
CA LEU A 49 -11.96 -15.13 1.36
C LEU A 49 -11.38 -13.71 1.19
N ILE A 50 -12.10 -12.66 1.65
CA ILE A 50 -11.57 -11.28 1.64
C ILE A 50 -10.26 -11.19 2.44
N ALA A 51 -10.20 -11.76 3.64
CA ALA A 51 -9.01 -11.71 4.47
C ALA A 51 -7.79 -12.36 3.81
N GLN A 52 -8.00 -13.50 3.14
CA GLN A 52 -6.93 -14.16 2.41
C GLN A 52 -6.52 -13.39 1.15
N ALA A 53 -7.47 -12.87 0.39
CA ALA A 53 -7.18 -12.02 -0.76
C ALA A 53 -6.40 -10.77 -0.32
N ALA A 54 -6.78 -10.15 0.80
CA ALA A 54 -6.10 -8.99 1.37
C ALA A 54 -4.64 -9.29 1.73
N SER A 55 -4.32 -10.49 2.24
CA SER A 55 -2.93 -10.83 2.57
C SER A 55 -2.05 -10.95 1.32
N ILE A 56 -2.57 -11.56 0.25
CA ILE A 56 -1.89 -11.64 -1.05
C ILE A 56 -1.66 -10.25 -1.61
N VAL A 57 -2.72 -9.44 -1.72
CA VAL A 57 -2.65 -8.09 -2.28
C VAL A 57 -1.67 -7.20 -1.50
N TYR A 58 -1.62 -7.34 -0.17
CA TYR A 58 -0.71 -6.54 0.64
C TYR A 58 0.76 -6.92 0.45
N VAL A 59 1.06 -8.22 0.34
CA VAL A 59 2.42 -8.71 0.07
C VAL A 59 2.88 -8.26 -1.32
N ASP A 60 2.01 -8.38 -2.32
CA ASP A 60 2.28 -7.93 -3.70
C ASP A 60 2.50 -6.42 -3.75
N TYR A 61 1.70 -5.65 -3.01
CA TYR A 61 1.87 -4.21 -2.87
C TYR A 61 3.27 -3.84 -2.37
N VAL A 62 3.68 -4.36 -1.20
CA VAL A 62 4.99 -4.06 -0.61
C VAL A 62 6.14 -4.49 -1.52
N THR A 63 6.00 -5.63 -2.19
CA THR A 63 6.99 -6.14 -3.14
C THR A 63 7.13 -5.21 -4.35
N GLY A 64 6.00 -4.78 -4.92
CA GLY A 64 5.97 -3.84 -6.05
C GLY A 64 6.62 -2.49 -5.74
N LEU A 65 6.40 -1.95 -4.54
CA LEU A 65 7.05 -0.71 -4.12
C LEU A 65 8.57 -0.85 -4.08
N SER A 66 9.07 -1.96 -3.53
CA SER A 66 10.51 -2.21 -3.44
C SER A 66 11.15 -2.40 -4.81
N GLU A 67 10.47 -3.05 -5.74
CA GLU A 67 10.94 -3.19 -7.12
C GLU A 67 11.05 -1.83 -7.81
N ALA A 68 10.03 -0.97 -7.68
CA ALA A 68 10.05 0.38 -8.25
C ALA A 68 11.24 1.22 -7.73
N VAL A 69 11.53 1.14 -6.43
CA VAL A 69 12.70 1.80 -5.84
C VAL A 69 14.02 1.24 -6.38
N ARG A 70 14.12 -0.09 -6.54
CA ARG A 70 15.34 -0.73 -7.07
C ARG A 70 15.62 -0.39 -8.53
N GLN A 71 14.57 -0.20 -9.33
CA GLN A 71 14.68 0.17 -10.75
C GLN A 71 14.94 1.65 -10.99
N ALA A 72 14.68 2.50 -9.99
CA ALA A 72 14.92 3.94 -10.09
C ALA A 72 16.43 4.26 -10.21
N PRO A 73 16.78 5.43 -10.79
CA PRO A 73 18.16 5.93 -10.78
C PRO A 73 18.80 5.85 -9.39
N ARG A 74 20.12 5.65 -9.33
CA ARG A 74 20.89 5.62 -8.08
C ARG A 74 21.07 7.03 -7.50
N ASN A 75 19.96 7.67 -7.18
CA ASN A 75 19.84 8.98 -6.56
C ASN A 75 18.77 8.87 -5.45
N PRO A 76 19.01 9.41 -4.24
CA PRO A 76 18.10 9.24 -3.12
C PRO A 76 16.72 9.86 -3.35
N GLU A 77 16.68 11.05 -3.98
CA GLU A 77 15.42 11.72 -4.27
C GLU A 77 14.63 10.96 -5.34
N ASP A 78 15.29 10.49 -6.41
CA ASP A 78 14.63 9.70 -7.46
C ASP A 78 14.06 8.38 -6.94
N ARG A 79 14.77 7.71 -6.03
CA ARG A 79 14.29 6.49 -5.36
C ARG A 79 13.06 6.77 -4.49
N PHE A 80 13.05 7.86 -3.74
CA PHE A 80 11.87 8.28 -2.98
C PHE A 80 10.70 8.64 -3.90
N ARG A 81 10.93 9.41 -4.98
CA ARG A 81 9.90 9.71 -5.98
C ARG A 81 9.32 8.44 -6.59
N ALA A 82 10.16 7.44 -6.91
CA ALA A 82 9.71 6.15 -7.42
C ALA A 82 8.85 5.37 -6.40
N PHE A 83 9.20 5.40 -5.11
CA PHE A 83 8.37 4.84 -4.06
C PHE A 83 6.97 5.49 -4.03
N VAL A 84 6.90 6.83 -4.04
CA VAL A 84 5.62 7.56 -4.03
C VAL A 84 4.82 7.31 -5.30
N ALA A 85 5.45 7.33 -6.46
CA ALA A 85 4.81 7.05 -7.74
C ALA A 85 4.20 5.64 -7.77
N ALA A 86 4.94 4.63 -7.31
CA ALA A 86 4.46 3.25 -7.25
C ALA A 86 3.25 3.08 -6.30
N GLN A 87 3.23 3.80 -5.18
CA GLN A 87 2.05 3.82 -4.28
C GLN A 87 0.83 4.41 -4.98
N MET A 88 0.98 5.54 -5.68
CA MET A 88 -0.12 6.17 -6.42
C MET A 88 -0.61 5.30 -7.57
N ASP A 89 0.30 4.70 -8.34
CA ASP A 89 -0.05 3.79 -9.44
C ASP A 89 -0.78 2.54 -8.95
N TRP A 90 -0.35 1.99 -7.81
CA TRP A 90 -1.08 0.90 -7.17
C TRP A 90 -2.49 1.36 -6.74
N ALA A 91 -2.64 2.54 -6.15
CA ALA A 91 -3.94 3.07 -5.72
C ALA A 91 -4.89 3.32 -6.91
N ARG A 92 -4.38 3.71 -8.09
CA ARG A 92 -5.17 3.80 -9.33
C ARG A 92 -5.69 2.44 -9.78
N LYS A 93 -4.86 1.40 -9.67
CA LYS A 93 -5.17 0.04 -10.15
C LYS A 93 -6.02 -0.75 -9.16
N MET A 94 -5.89 -0.46 -7.87
CA MET A 94 -6.48 -1.23 -6.78
C MET A 94 -7.31 -0.37 -5.80
N PRO A 95 -8.17 0.56 -6.26
CA PRO A 95 -8.81 1.55 -5.39
C PRO A 95 -9.68 0.91 -4.29
N GLY A 96 -10.40 -0.17 -4.59
CA GLY A 96 -11.21 -0.86 -3.58
C GLY A 96 -10.39 -1.58 -2.50
N TRP A 97 -9.21 -2.10 -2.84
CA TRP A 97 -8.27 -2.64 -1.83
C TRP A 97 -7.64 -1.51 -1.02
N GLY A 98 -7.36 -0.37 -1.65
CA GLY A 98 -6.98 0.85 -0.95
C GLY A 98 -7.99 1.24 0.13
N ALA A 99 -9.29 1.14 -0.17
CA ALA A 99 -10.35 1.40 0.81
C ALA A 99 -10.30 0.42 2.01
N ILE A 100 -10.09 -0.88 1.76
CA ILE A 100 -9.95 -1.89 2.83
C ILE A 100 -8.75 -1.58 3.74
N PHE A 101 -7.58 -1.34 3.17
CA PHE A 101 -6.36 -1.16 3.97
C PHE A 101 -6.33 0.18 4.73
N ASN A 102 -6.86 1.24 4.13
CA ASN A 102 -6.83 2.58 4.72
C ASN A 102 -7.98 2.82 5.70
N TYR A 103 -9.09 2.10 5.55
CA TYR A 103 -10.26 2.19 6.43
C TYR A 103 -10.69 0.79 6.89
N PRO A 104 -9.88 0.10 7.72
CA PRO A 104 -10.11 -1.30 8.10
C PRO A 104 -11.42 -1.53 8.87
N PHE A 105 -11.99 -0.46 9.44
CA PHE A 105 -13.30 -0.50 10.09
C PHE A 105 -14.44 -0.76 9.09
N SER A 106 -14.30 -0.36 7.81
CA SER A 106 -15.27 -0.64 6.75
C SER A 106 -15.39 -2.14 6.43
N ALA A 107 -14.32 -2.90 6.68
CA ALA A 107 -14.24 -4.35 6.48
C ALA A 107 -13.94 -5.09 7.79
N ARG A 108 -14.49 -4.63 8.92
CA ARG A 108 -14.10 -5.04 10.29
C ARG A 108 -13.90 -6.54 10.52
N ILE A 109 -14.81 -7.38 10.01
CA ILE A 109 -14.74 -8.84 10.22
C ILE A 109 -13.58 -9.44 9.41
N ALA A 110 -13.45 -9.08 8.14
CA ALA A 110 -12.34 -9.52 7.29
C ALA A 110 -10.99 -9.00 7.84
N SER A 111 -10.91 -7.74 8.27
CA SER A 111 -9.71 -7.15 8.89
C SER A 111 -9.26 -7.92 10.14
N ARG A 112 -10.21 -8.33 10.99
CA ARG A 112 -9.91 -9.17 12.15
C ARG A 112 -9.37 -10.54 11.74
N ILE A 113 -10.01 -11.22 10.79
CA ILE A 113 -9.55 -12.52 10.28
C ILE A 113 -8.16 -12.39 9.64
N LEU A 114 -7.89 -11.31 8.91
CA LEU A 114 -6.58 -11.00 8.34
C LEU A 114 -5.51 -10.94 9.43
N GLN A 115 -5.77 -10.22 10.52
CA GLN A 115 -4.84 -10.13 11.64
C GLN A 115 -4.62 -11.48 12.34
N GLU A 116 -5.70 -12.22 12.60
CA GLU A 116 -5.66 -13.49 13.35
C GLU A 116 -5.01 -14.62 12.55
N LYS A 117 -5.38 -14.79 11.27
CA LYS A 117 -4.93 -15.93 10.45
C LYS A 117 -3.72 -15.61 9.58
N PHE A 118 -3.62 -14.38 9.07
CA PHE A 118 -2.61 -13.99 8.08
C PHE A 118 -1.66 -12.90 8.58
N GLY A 119 -1.74 -12.51 9.85
CA GLY A 119 -0.87 -11.49 10.44
C GLY A 119 0.61 -11.86 10.40
N HIS A 120 0.94 -13.15 10.42
CA HIS A 120 2.31 -13.65 10.25
C HIS A 120 2.89 -13.34 8.86
N LEU A 121 2.04 -13.13 7.85
CA LEU A 121 2.45 -12.70 6.51
C LEU A 121 2.48 -11.18 6.43
N THR A 122 1.41 -10.50 6.83
CA THR A 122 1.25 -9.07 6.55
C THR A 122 2.03 -8.17 7.50
N ARG A 123 2.21 -8.54 8.78
CA ARG A 123 2.93 -7.71 9.75
C ARG A 123 4.42 -7.54 9.39
N PRO A 124 5.18 -8.61 9.07
CA PRO A 124 6.57 -8.42 8.66
C PRO A 124 6.72 -7.58 7.40
N HIS A 125 5.79 -7.69 6.44
CA HIS A 125 5.78 -6.87 5.24
C HIS A 125 5.46 -5.40 5.53
N PHE A 126 4.54 -5.12 6.47
CA PHE A 126 4.29 -3.76 6.94
C PHE A 126 5.53 -3.16 7.58
N GLU A 127 6.16 -3.88 8.49
CA GLU A 127 7.38 -3.44 9.18
C GLU A 127 8.53 -3.21 8.19
N LEU A 128 8.71 -4.12 7.23
CA LEU A 128 9.67 -3.98 6.13
C LEU A 128 9.39 -2.74 5.26
N ASN A 129 8.12 -2.47 4.94
CA ASN A 129 7.75 -1.30 4.14
C ASN A 129 8.07 0.01 4.87
N VAL A 130 7.76 0.08 6.17
CA VAL A 130 8.11 1.23 7.02
C VAL A 130 9.62 1.38 7.13
N ALA A 131 10.36 0.27 7.30
CA ALA A 131 11.82 0.28 7.36
C ALA A 131 12.45 0.82 6.07
N ARG A 132 11.97 0.39 4.90
CA ARG A 132 12.43 0.90 3.61
C ARG A 132 12.11 2.37 3.40
N LEU A 133 10.91 2.81 3.80
CA LEU A 133 10.56 4.23 3.77
C LEU A 133 11.52 5.04 4.65
N ALA A 134 11.78 4.59 5.89
CA ALA A 134 12.73 5.25 6.78
C ALA A 134 14.15 5.30 6.22
N GLN A 135 14.61 4.23 5.57
CA GLN A 135 15.90 4.25 4.89
C GLN A 135 15.93 5.27 3.74
N LEU A 136 14.87 5.40 2.94
CA LEU A 136 14.78 6.43 1.89
C LEU A 136 14.86 7.85 2.46
N ILE A 137 14.24 8.09 3.62
CA ILE A 137 14.34 9.36 4.33
C ILE A 137 15.79 9.64 4.74
N VAL A 138 16.47 8.66 5.33
CA VAL A 138 17.88 8.78 5.73
C VAL A 138 18.77 9.03 4.51
N ASP A 139 18.55 8.29 3.43
CA ASP A 139 19.29 8.43 2.17
C ASP A 139 19.17 9.86 1.59
N ILE A 140 17.97 10.46 1.58
CA ILE A 140 17.76 11.86 1.19
C ILE A 140 18.49 12.81 2.14
N ARG A 141 18.34 12.61 3.45
CA ARG A 141 18.93 13.50 4.47
C ARG A 141 20.45 13.53 4.37
N GLU A 142 21.08 12.37 4.19
CA GLU A 142 22.53 12.27 4.14
C GLU A 142 23.11 12.52 2.74
N GLY A 143 22.31 12.35 1.69
CA GLY A 143 22.75 12.37 0.30
C GLY A 143 23.44 11.07 -0.11
N SER A 144 23.05 9.94 0.52
CA SER A 144 23.58 8.61 0.25
C SER A 144 22.55 7.74 -0.48
N VAL A 145 22.99 6.58 -0.97
CA VAL A 145 22.12 5.59 -1.61
C VAL A 145 22.44 4.24 -0.99
N SER A 146 21.49 3.70 -0.23
CA SER A 146 21.65 2.42 0.45
C SER A 146 21.25 1.25 -0.45
N GLU A 147 21.93 0.11 -0.30
CA GLU A 147 21.44 -1.17 -0.80
C GLU A 147 20.52 -1.74 0.28
N PHE A 148 19.26 -2.03 -0.06
CA PHE A 148 18.30 -2.60 0.89
C PHE A 148 18.61 -4.08 1.13
N ASP A 149 19.69 -4.36 1.84
CA ASP A 149 20.19 -5.72 2.10
C ASP A 149 19.37 -6.47 3.17
N PHE A 150 18.12 -6.06 3.36
CA PHE A 150 17.20 -6.62 4.32
C PHE A 150 15.82 -6.96 3.76
N ASP A 151 15.21 -7.96 4.39
CA ASP A 151 13.92 -8.54 4.09
C ASP A 151 13.06 -8.66 5.37
N VAL A 152 11.97 -9.42 5.28
CA VAL A 152 11.02 -9.62 6.37
C VAL A 152 11.60 -10.30 7.61
N THR A 153 12.79 -10.87 7.52
CA THR A 153 13.45 -11.63 8.58
C THR A 153 14.57 -10.88 9.29
N ASN A 154 15.15 -9.85 8.66
CA ASN A 154 16.40 -9.23 9.15
C ASN A 154 16.45 -7.69 9.03
N TYR A 155 15.33 -6.99 8.83
CA TYR A 155 15.33 -5.53 8.76
C TYR A 155 15.80 -4.87 10.09
N PRO A 156 16.55 -3.76 10.04
CA PRO A 156 17.28 -3.21 11.18
C PRO A 156 16.37 -2.41 12.13
N ARG A 157 15.46 -3.12 12.81
CA ARG A 157 14.41 -2.52 13.64
C ARG A 157 14.95 -1.55 14.70
N GLU A 158 15.97 -1.96 15.46
CA GLU A 158 16.50 -1.16 16.57
C GLU A 158 17.20 0.12 16.09
N GLU A 159 17.99 0.03 15.01
CA GLU A 159 18.69 1.17 14.41
C GLU A 159 17.70 2.20 13.86
N LEU A 160 16.66 1.72 13.16
CA LEU A 160 15.60 2.58 12.63
C LEU A 160 14.81 3.27 13.74
N LEU A 161 14.59 2.60 14.87
CA LEU A 161 13.91 3.18 16.04
C LEU A 161 14.78 4.16 16.82
N ALA A 162 16.11 4.08 16.70
CA ALA A 162 17.03 5.01 17.34
C ALA A 162 17.01 6.39 16.67
N ASP A 163 16.79 6.46 15.36
CA ASP A 163 16.70 7.72 14.61
C ASP A 163 15.27 8.31 14.65
N ARG A 164 14.96 8.97 15.77
CA ARG A 164 13.64 9.58 16.02
C ARG A 164 13.22 10.59 14.95
N LEU A 165 14.17 11.30 14.36
CA LEU A 165 13.88 12.29 13.32
C LEU A 165 13.51 11.60 12.01
N ALA A 166 14.24 10.56 11.61
CA ALA A 166 13.87 9.74 10.45
C ALA A 166 12.50 9.09 10.63
N ILE A 167 12.16 8.59 11.83
CA ILE A 167 10.82 8.04 12.13
C ILE A 167 9.73 9.12 11.96
N ALA A 168 9.94 10.31 12.52
CA ALA A 168 8.98 11.41 12.42
C ALA A 168 8.75 11.80 10.95
N ARG A 169 9.83 11.92 10.16
CA ARG A 169 9.75 12.22 8.72
C ARG A 169 9.12 11.11 7.90
N SER A 170 9.42 9.85 8.23
CA SER A 170 8.78 8.68 7.58
C SER A 170 7.29 8.66 7.84
N THR A 171 6.87 9.03 9.06
CA THR A 171 5.45 9.14 9.42
C THR A 171 4.77 10.26 8.63
N MET A 172 5.40 11.44 8.54
CA MET A 172 4.90 12.55 7.73
C MET A 172 4.79 12.17 6.25
N ALA A 173 5.84 11.58 5.68
CA ALA A 173 5.84 11.10 4.31
C ALA A 173 4.73 10.08 4.09
N GLY A 174 4.60 9.09 4.98
CA GLY A 174 3.55 8.07 4.93
C GLY A 174 2.14 8.66 4.96
N TRP A 175 1.86 9.65 5.82
CA TRP A 175 0.55 10.33 5.86
C TRP A 175 0.28 11.15 4.61
N THR A 176 1.26 11.88 4.11
CA THR A 176 1.13 12.66 2.88
C THR A 176 0.86 11.75 1.69
N THR A 177 1.62 10.67 1.53
CA THR A 177 1.45 9.73 0.41
C THR A 177 0.15 8.95 0.54
N LEU A 178 -0.26 8.57 1.75
CA LEU A 178 -1.56 7.97 2.02
C LEU A 178 -2.70 8.90 1.58
N GLY A 179 -2.62 10.19 1.92
CA GLY A 179 -3.57 11.19 1.44
C GLY A 179 -3.65 11.17 -0.08
N MET A 180 -2.52 11.28 -0.78
CA MET A 180 -2.45 11.23 -2.25
C MET A 180 -3.11 9.97 -2.81
N MET A 181 -2.81 8.79 -2.26
CA MET A 181 -3.41 7.53 -2.67
C MET A 181 -4.93 7.55 -2.56
N VAL A 182 -5.48 8.07 -1.45
CA VAL A 182 -6.93 8.20 -1.26
C VAL A 182 -7.52 9.11 -2.33
N TRP A 183 -6.90 10.27 -2.60
CA TRP A 183 -7.38 11.22 -3.62
C TRP A 183 -7.33 10.64 -5.03
N VAL A 184 -6.27 9.91 -5.37
CA VAL A 184 -6.12 9.24 -6.66
C VAL A 184 -7.11 8.09 -6.82
N GLY A 185 -7.40 7.35 -5.75
CA GLY A 185 -8.33 6.22 -5.77
C GLY A 185 -9.82 6.59 -5.79
N ARG A 186 -10.18 7.89 -5.77
CA ARG A 186 -11.59 8.34 -5.71
C ARG A 186 -12.39 8.10 -7.00
N GLY A 187 -11.71 7.80 -8.12
CA GLY A 187 -12.35 7.51 -9.40
C GLY A 187 -13.38 8.58 -9.81
N PRO A 188 -14.57 8.18 -10.33
CA PRO A 188 -15.60 9.11 -10.82
C PRO A 188 -16.14 10.10 -9.77
N THR A 189 -15.92 9.84 -8.47
CA THR A 189 -16.38 10.74 -7.41
C THR A 189 -15.58 12.04 -7.39
N LEU A 190 -14.28 11.99 -7.69
CA LEU A 190 -13.46 13.22 -7.76
C LEU A 190 -13.88 14.07 -8.97
N GLU A 191 -14.07 13.44 -10.12
CA GLU A 191 -14.42 14.09 -11.38
C GLU A 191 -15.78 14.82 -11.29
N SER A 192 -16.75 14.21 -10.61
CA SER A 192 -18.09 14.80 -10.46
C SER A 192 -18.16 15.95 -9.46
N GLN A 193 -17.19 16.09 -8.55
CA GLN A 193 -17.22 17.11 -7.50
C GLN A 193 -16.45 18.37 -7.89
N ILE A 194 -15.25 18.23 -8.45
CA ILE A 194 -14.37 19.36 -8.79
C ILE A 194 -13.56 19.01 -10.06
N PRO A 195 -14.12 19.14 -11.28
CA PRO A 195 -13.43 18.78 -12.53
C PRO A 195 -12.08 19.49 -12.71
N GLU A 196 -11.97 20.75 -12.26
CA GLU A 196 -10.77 21.57 -12.36
C GLU A 196 -9.60 21.02 -11.53
N ILE A 197 -9.90 20.22 -10.49
CA ILE A 197 -8.86 19.64 -9.64
C ILE A 197 -8.06 18.58 -10.38
N LEU A 198 -8.65 17.88 -11.34
CA LEU A 198 -7.95 16.85 -12.13
C LEU A 198 -6.78 17.45 -12.92
N ALA A 199 -7.00 18.64 -13.50
CA ALA A 199 -5.99 19.35 -14.28
C ALA A 199 -4.81 19.84 -13.41
N THR A 200 -5.00 19.97 -12.10
CA THR A 200 -4.00 20.50 -11.16
C THR A 200 -3.44 19.45 -10.19
N GLN A 201 -4.08 18.28 -10.11
CA GLN A 201 -3.80 17.23 -9.14
C GLN A 201 -2.33 16.76 -9.21
N GLU A 202 -1.81 16.51 -10.41
CA GLU A 202 -0.42 16.11 -10.59
C GLU A 202 0.55 17.18 -10.07
N GLY A 203 0.26 18.46 -10.32
CA GLY A 203 1.05 19.59 -9.83
C GLY A 203 1.01 19.71 -8.30
N ILE A 204 -0.15 19.49 -7.68
CA ILE A 204 -0.31 19.51 -6.21
C ILE A 204 0.49 18.36 -5.56
N PHE A 205 0.46 17.17 -6.18
CA PHE A 205 1.22 16.03 -5.68
C PHE A 205 2.73 16.23 -5.86
N ALA A 206 3.16 16.70 -7.03
CA ALA A 206 4.55 17.04 -7.28
C ALA A 206 5.05 18.07 -6.25
N PHE A 207 4.31 19.16 -6.02
CA PHE A 207 4.62 20.15 -5.00
C PHE A 207 4.80 19.52 -3.62
N SER A 208 3.84 18.69 -3.20
CA SER A 208 3.89 18.05 -1.87
C SER A 208 5.08 17.09 -1.72
N ILE A 209 5.47 16.38 -2.78
CA ILE A 209 6.65 15.50 -2.79
C ILE A 209 7.93 16.33 -2.68
N GLU A 210 8.04 17.43 -3.43
CA GLU A 210 9.22 18.30 -3.37
C GLU A 210 9.36 18.99 -2.02
N GLU A 211 8.26 19.46 -1.41
CA GLU A 211 8.28 20.04 -0.06
C GLU A 211 8.74 19.03 1.00
N LEU A 212 8.33 17.76 0.87
CA LEU A 212 8.85 16.70 1.73
C LEU A 212 10.36 16.51 1.55
N ILE A 213 10.85 16.42 0.31
CA ILE A 213 12.28 16.27 0.01
C ILE A 213 13.08 17.45 0.56
N ILE A 214 12.63 18.69 0.34
CA ILE A 214 13.24 19.91 0.87
C ILE A 214 13.34 19.83 2.40
N ALA A 215 12.24 19.44 3.06
CA ALA A 215 12.19 19.35 4.51
C ALA A 215 13.12 18.25 5.07
N ILE A 216 13.23 17.11 4.40
CA ILE A 216 14.12 16.01 4.79
C ILE A 216 15.59 16.42 4.64
N ARG A 217 15.99 17.08 3.54
CA ARG A 217 17.36 17.57 3.37
C ARG A 217 17.76 18.60 4.43
N ALA A 218 16.81 19.45 4.81
CA ALA A 218 17.04 20.46 5.85
C ALA A 218 17.31 19.85 7.24
N ASP A 219 17.04 18.56 7.44
CA ASP A 219 17.30 17.85 8.68
C ASP A 219 18.75 17.35 8.82
N LYS A 220 19.60 17.54 7.80
CA LYS A 220 21.00 17.12 7.88
C LYS A 220 21.69 17.74 9.10
N GLY A 221 22.27 16.89 9.95
CA GLY A 221 22.91 17.30 11.20
C GLY A 221 21.95 17.68 12.34
N ARG A 222 20.63 17.44 12.20
CA ARG A 222 19.64 17.65 13.27
C ARG A 222 19.31 16.34 13.98
N THR A 223 18.97 16.46 15.26
CA THR A 223 18.41 15.39 16.09
C THR A 223 17.12 15.88 16.74
N LEU A 224 16.17 14.98 16.96
CA LEU A 224 14.92 15.26 17.67
C LEU A 224 15.09 15.14 19.19
#